data_AF-A0A1V5LN69-F1
#
_entry.id   AF-A0A1V5LN69-F1
#
_cell.length_a   1.000
_cell.length_b   1.000
_cell.length_c   1.000
_cell.angle_alpha   90.00
_cell.angle_beta   90.00
_cell.angle_gamma   90.00
#
_symmetry.space_group_name_H-M   'P 1'
#
loop_
_entity.id
_entity.type
_entity.pdbx_description
1 polymer ?
#
loop_
_entity_poly.entity_id
_entity_poly.type
_entity_poly.pdbx_seq_one_letter_code
_entity_poly.pdbx_strand_id
1 'polypeptide(L)'
;MLGPLSHLYKLLAENAVDEVLIAIPDAAGADIHDYVLACRKKQISVKVIPGLKDVLTRKAQARLEDISIEDLLRRQPVCIDQTEIGQYLAGKRVLVTGAGGSIGSELCRQIAAMRPESLVLFGHGENSIHQTYQELTVSHPWPMTCAWIRSFRRITRR
;
A
#
# COMPACT_ATOMS: atom_id res chain seq x y z
N MET A 1 -2.70 3.87 -12.47
CA MET A 1 -1.60 2.97 -12.88
C MET A 1 -0.64 2.75 -11.72
N LEU A 2 -0.15 1.52 -11.53
CA LEU A 2 0.74 1.12 -10.42
C LEU A 2 2.23 1.48 -10.64
N GLY A 3 2.61 1.78 -11.88
CA GLY A 3 4.00 2.04 -12.27
C GLY A 3 4.72 0.76 -12.73
N PRO A 4 5.96 0.87 -13.18
CA PRO A 4 6.72 -0.30 -13.66
C PRO A 4 7.18 -1.18 -12.49
N LEU A 5 7.15 -2.50 -12.69
CA LEU A 5 7.61 -3.50 -11.71
C LEU A 5 9.07 -3.30 -11.28
N SER A 6 9.92 -2.72 -12.13
CA SER A 6 11.31 -2.42 -11.79
C SER A 6 11.43 -1.51 -10.56
N HIS A 7 10.53 -0.53 -10.42
CA HIS A 7 10.48 0.35 -9.26
C HIS A 7 9.99 -0.39 -8.02
N LEU A 8 9.01 -1.28 -8.17
CA LEU A 8 8.58 -2.15 -7.09
C LEU A 8 9.74 -3.03 -6.61
N TYR A 9 10.45 -3.72 -7.51
CA TYR A 9 11.59 -4.55 -7.12
C TYR A 9 12.67 -3.79 -6.36
N LYS A 10 12.96 -2.56 -6.79
CA LYS A 10 13.91 -1.67 -6.11
C LYS A 10 13.42 -1.31 -4.70
N LEU A 11 12.14 -0.96 -4.57
CA LEU A 11 11.52 -0.66 -3.28
C LEU A 11 11.56 -1.84 -2.30
N LEU A 12 11.20 -3.03 -2.78
CA LEU A 12 11.20 -4.24 -1.97
C LEU A 12 12.63 -4.62 -1.54
N ALA A 13 13.64 -4.38 -2.38
CA ALA A 13 15.04 -4.65 -2.06
C ALA A 13 15.63 -3.64 -1.05
N GLU A 14 15.28 -2.35 -1.16
CA GLU A 14 15.90 -1.29 -0.36
C GLU A 14 15.23 -1.04 1.01
N ASN A 15 13.96 -1.39 1.15
CA ASN A 15 13.18 -1.08 2.37
C ASN A 15 12.76 -2.33 3.15
N ALA A 16 13.13 -3.51 2.66
CA ALA A 16 12.80 -4.80 3.27
C ALA A 16 11.31 -4.88 3.67
N VAL A 17 10.42 -4.60 2.71
CA VAL A 17 8.97 -4.50 2.96
C VAL A 17 8.39 -5.84 3.43
N ASP A 18 7.59 -5.81 4.50
CA ASP A 18 6.87 -6.99 5.03
C ASP A 18 5.46 -7.12 4.44
N GLU A 19 4.83 -5.97 4.14
CA GLU A 19 3.45 -5.91 3.64
C GLU A 19 3.31 -4.91 2.49
N VAL A 20 2.66 -5.31 1.41
CA VAL A 20 2.27 -4.42 0.29
C VAL A 20 0.76 -4.25 0.25
N LEU A 21 0.30 -3.00 0.34
CA LEU A 21 -1.09 -2.62 0.20
C LEU A 21 -1.34 -1.97 -1.16
N ILE A 22 -2.26 -2.55 -1.93
CA ILE A 22 -2.65 -2.05 -3.24
C ILE A 22 -3.88 -1.15 -3.10
N ALA A 23 -3.67 0.17 -3.16
CA ALA A 23 -4.74 1.18 -3.04
C ALA A 23 -5.26 1.68 -4.41
N ILE A 24 -5.05 0.90 -5.47
CA ILE A 24 -5.59 1.16 -6.82
C ILE A 24 -6.47 -0.03 -7.26
N PRO A 25 -7.67 -0.18 -6.69
CA PRO A 25 -8.55 -1.33 -6.96
C PRO A 25 -9.09 -1.35 -8.40
N ASP A 26 -9.09 -0.20 -9.06
CA ASP A 26 -9.48 -0.03 -10.47
C ASP A 26 -8.31 -0.11 -11.46
N ALA A 27 -7.11 -0.49 -10.99
CA ALA A 27 -6.04 -0.85 -11.92
C ALA A 27 -6.45 -2.08 -12.76
N ALA A 28 -5.89 -2.19 -13.97
CA ALA A 28 -6.15 -3.35 -14.82
C ALA A 28 -5.76 -4.63 -14.06
N GLY A 29 -6.59 -5.67 -14.13
CA GLY A 29 -6.35 -6.93 -13.40
C GLY A 29 -4.98 -7.54 -13.70
N ALA A 30 -4.46 -7.35 -14.91
CA ALA A 30 -3.11 -7.74 -15.31
C ALA A 30 -2.00 -6.99 -14.51
N ASP A 31 -2.15 -5.68 -14.28
CA ASP A 31 -1.17 -4.90 -13.51
C ASP A 31 -1.13 -5.36 -12.03
N ILE A 32 -2.30 -5.63 -11.45
CA ILE A 32 -2.40 -6.11 -10.05
C ILE A 32 -1.79 -7.51 -9.95
N HIS A 33 -2.11 -8.39 -10.89
CA HIS A 33 -1.58 -9.75 -10.97
C HIS A 33 -0.04 -9.77 -10.98
N ASP A 34 0.56 -8.94 -11.84
CA ASP A 34 2.01 -8.84 -11.96
C ASP A 34 2.68 -8.33 -10.66
N TYR A 35 2.06 -7.35 -10.00
CA TYR A 35 2.49 -6.86 -8.69
C TYR A 35 2.45 -7.96 -7.62
N VAL A 36 1.36 -8.73 -7.57
CA VAL A 36 1.22 -9.81 -6.59
C VAL A 36 2.24 -10.92 -6.84
N LEU A 37 2.43 -11.35 -8.09
CA LEU A 37 3.43 -12.34 -8.44
C LEU A 37 4.84 -11.90 -8.04
N ALA A 38 5.18 -10.64 -8.27
CA ALA A 38 6.48 -10.07 -7.89
C ALA A 38 6.72 -10.12 -6.38
N CYS A 39 5.70 -9.80 -5.58
CA CYS A 39 5.80 -9.84 -4.12
C CYS A 39 5.85 -11.27 -3.57
N ARG A 40 5.03 -12.18 -4.10
CA ARG A 40 5.00 -13.60 -3.70
C ARG A 40 6.33 -14.31 -3.93
N LYS A 41 7.01 -14.02 -5.05
CA LYS A 41 8.37 -14.53 -5.31
C LYS A 41 9.38 -14.16 -4.22
N LYS A 42 9.11 -13.09 -3.46
CA LYS A 42 9.92 -12.61 -2.35
C LYS A 42 9.32 -12.95 -0.97
N GLN A 43 8.27 -13.77 -0.92
CA GLN A 43 7.55 -14.13 0.31
C GLN A 43 6.96 -12.92 1.06
N ILE A 44 6.59 -11.88 0.32
CA ILE A 44 5.99 -10.66 0.89
C ILE A 44 4.47 -10.76 0.77
N SER A 45 3.75 -10.46 1.86
CA SER A 45 2.30 -10.44 1.89
C SER A 45 1.76 -9.27 1.06
N VAL A 46 0.69 -9.51 0.30
CA VAL A 46 0.03 -8.49 -0.51
C VAL A 46 -1.46 -8.48 -0.21
N LYS A 47 -1.99 -7.30 0.07
CA LYS A 47 -3.42 -7.07 0.25
C LYS A 47 -3.91 -6.00 -0.72
N VAL A 48 -5.01 -6.30 -1.40
CA VAL A 48 -5.70 -5.33 -2.27
C VAL A 48 -6.83 -4.70 -1.48
N ILE A 49 -6.81 -3.38 -1.35
CA ILE A 49 -7.84 -2.65 -0.61
C ILE A 49 -9.00 -2.33 -1.56
N PRO A 50 -10.27 -2.59 -1.19
CA PRO A 50 -11.43 -2.25 -2.01
C PRO A 50 -11.47 -0.75 -2.37
N GLY A 51 -12.17 -0.44 -3.45
CA GLY A 51 -12.44 0.95 -3.80
C GLY A 51 -13.21 1.64 -2.67
N LEU A 52 -12.92 2.90 -2.39
CA LEU A 52 -13.68 3.69 -1.41
C LEU A 52 -15.19 3.68 -1.70
N LYS A 53 -15.59 3.48 -2.97
CA LYS A 53 -16.98 3.25 -3.39
C LYS A 53 -17.59 1.98 -2.81
N ASP A 54 -16.82 0.89 -2.72
CA ASP A 54 -17.23 -0.40 -2.17
C ASP A 54 -17.33 -0.36 -0.64
N VAL A 55 -16.45 0.42 0.00
CA VAL A 55 -16.47 0.66 1.46
C VAL A 55 -17.73 1.43 1.89
N LEU A 56 -18.19 2.38 1.07
CA LEU A 56 -19.42 3.14 1.33
C LEU A 56 -20.69 2.33 1.09
N THR A 57 -20.63 1.25 0.30
CA THR A 57 -21.77 0.39 -0.03
C THR A 57 -21.90 -0.85 0.85
N ARG A 58 -21.44 -0.82 2.12
CA ARG A 58 -21.96 -1.62 3.26
C ARG A 58 -22.30 -3.11 3.00
N LYS A 59 -21.59 -3.80 2.10
CA LYS A 59 -21.74 -5.24 1.83
C LYS A 59 -20.40 -5.85 1.44
N ALA A 60 -19.60 -6.18 2.44
CA ALA A 60 -18.70 -7.33 2.35
C ALA A 60 -18.20 -7.66 3.76
N GLN A 61 -18.84 -8.64 4.40
CA GLN A 61 -18.19 -9.42 5.45
C GLN A 61 -17.39 -10.50 4.73
N ALA A 62 -16.06 -10.47 4.78
CA ALA A 62 -15.24 -11.62 4.44
C ALA A 62 -13.85 -11.51 5.07
N ARG A 63 -13.40 -12.66 5.59
CA ARG A 63 -12.23 -12.89 6.45
C ARG A 63 -10.89 -12.53 5.79
N LEU A 64 -9.91 -12.27 6.65
CA LEU A 64 -8.49 -12.15 6.32
C LEU A 64 -7.93 -13.51 5.83
N GLU A 65 -7.99 -13.79 4.53
CA GLU A 65 -7.41 -15.00 3.92
C GLU A 65 -6.37 -14.63 2.82
N ASP A 66 -5.39 -15.51 2.62
CA ASP A 66 -4.35 -15.38 1.60
C ASP A 66 -4.94 -15.51 0.19
N ILE A 67 -4.88 -14.44 -0.61
CA ILE A 67 -5.60 -14.31 -1.89
C ILE A 67 -4.97 -15.20 -2.98
N SER A 68 -5.70 -16.13 -3.61
CA SER A 68 -5.18 -16.91 -4.76
C SER A 68 -5.02 -16.09 -6.05
N ILE A 69 -4.25 -16.57 -7.04
CA ILE A 69 -4.08 -15.88 -8.34
C ILE A 69 -5.42 -15.80 -9.08
N GLU A 70 -6.25 -16.84 -8.94
CA GLU A 70 -7.60 -16.89 -9.53
C GLU A 70 -8.57 -15.89 -8.88
N ASP A 71 -8.42 -15.59 -7.58
CA ASP A 71 -9.25 -14.61 -6.85
C ASP A 71 -8.88 -13.16 -7.19
N LEU A 72 -7.62 -12.90 -7.54
CA LEU A 72 -7.15 -11.60 -8.04
C LEU A 72 -7.78 -11.21 -9.38
N LEU A 73 -8.08 -12.20 -10.22
CA LEU A 73 -8.79 -12.02 -11.49
C LEU A 73 -10.31 -11.88 -11.29
N ARG A 74 -10.84 -12.18 -10.10
CA ARG A 74 -12.28 -12.16 -9.79
C ARG A 74 -12.72 -11.08 -8.80
N ARG A 75 -11.81 -10.22 -8.33
CA ARG A 75 -12.09 -9.15 -7.36
C ARG A 75 -12.86 -9.66 -6.14
N GLN A 76 -12.18 -10.34 -5.22
CA GLN A 76 -12.64 -10.36 -3.83
C GLN A 76 -11.74 -9.44 -3.00
N PRO A 77 -12.13 -8.16 -2.84
CA PRO A 77 -11.43 -7.28 -1.92
C PRO A 77 -11.53 -7.84 -0.51
N VAL A 78 -10.40 -7.86 0.20
CA VAL A 78 -10.41 -8.21 1.62
C VAL A 78 -11.02 -7.03 2.38
N CYS A 79 -12.16 -7.26 3.03
CA CYS A 79 -12.76 -6.29 3.93
C CYS A 79 -12.11 -6.42 5.29
N ILE A 80 -11.25 -5.45 5.63
CA ILE A 80 -10.46 -5.52 6.85
C ILE A 80 -11.09 -4.60 7.90
N ASP A 81 -11.38 -5.14 9.09
CA ASP A 81 -11.72 -4.35 10.27
C ASP A 81 -10.53 -3.45 10.63
N GLN A 82 -10.79 -2.15 10.81
CA GLN A 82 -9.75 -1.15 11.14
C GLN A 82 -9.00 -1.48 12.45
N THR A 83 -9.63 -2.21 13.37
CA THR A 83 -9.02 -2.60 14.65
C THR A 83 -8.06 -3.78 14.47
N GLU A 84 -8.48 -4.78 13.70
CA GLU A 84 -7.65 -5.96 13.40
C GLU A 84 -6.47 -5.59 12.48
N ILE A 85 -6.67 -4.69 11.51
CA ILE A 85 -5.57 -4.24 10.65
C ILE A 85 -4.52 -3.45 11.43
N GLY A 86 -4.95 -2.67 12.44
CA GLY A 86 -4.04 -1.89 13.26
C GLY A 86 -3.06 -2.76 14.03
N GLN A 87 -3.56 -3.81 14.68
CA GLN A 87 -2.70 -4.78 15.36
C GLN A 87 -1.82 -5.55 14.39
N TYR A 88 -2.35 -5.88 13.20
CA TYR A 88 -1.63 -6.61 12.17
C TYR A 88 -0.45 -5.81 11.56
N LEU A 89 -0.60 -4.50 11.38
CA LEU A 89 0.39 -3.63 10.73
C LEU A 89 1.37 -2.98 11.71
N ALA A 90 1.04 -2.95 13.00
CA ALA A 90 1.95 -2.44 14.04
C ALA A 90 3.31 -3.15 13.97
N GLY A 91 4.40 -2.37 13.95
CA GLY A 91 5.75 -2.90 13.88
C GLY A 91 6.15 -3.54 12.53
N LYS A 92 5.34 -3.44 11.47
CA LYS A 92 5.70 -3.91 10.12
C LYS A 92 6.25 -2.80 9.24
N ARG A 93 7.01 -3.16 8.22
CA ARG A 93 7.45 -2.26 7.14
C ARG A 93 6.45 -2.35 5.99
N VAL A 94 5.64 -1.31 5.84
CA VAL A 94 4.44 -1.32 4.98
C VAL A 94 4.67 -0.46 3.73
N LEU A 95 4.39 -1.01 2.55
CA LEU A 95 4.36 -0.28 1.28
C LEU A 95 2.93 -0.04 0.84
N VAL A 96 2.56 1.22 0.60
CA VAL A 96 1.26 1.59 0.03
C VAL A 96 1.45 2.03 -1.42
N THR A 97 0.87 1.29 -2.37
CA THR A 97 0.83 1.71 -3.77
C THR A 97 -0.38 2.60 -4.04
N GLY A 98 -0.30 3.52 -5.00
CA GLY A 98 -1.35 4.51 -5.23
C GLY A 98 -1.43 5.60 -4.16
N ALA A 99 -0.35 5.82 -3.40
CA ALA A 99 -0.32 6.75 -2.26
C ALA A 99 -0.65 8.21 -2.61
N GLY A 100 -0.46 8.64 -3.87
CA GLY A 100 -0.84 9.97 -4.35
C GLY A 100 -2.32 10.14 -4.71
N GLY A 101 -3.11 9.07 -4.63
CA GLY A 101 -4.56 9.12 -4.80
C GLY A 101 -5.31 9.38 -3.49
N SER A 102 -6.61 9.64 -3.58
CA SER A 102 -7.47 9.85 -2.40
C SER A 102 -7.49 8.63 -1.46
N ILE A 103 -7.61 7.41 -2.02
CA ILE A 103 -7.61 6.17 -1.23
C ILE A 103 -6.25 5.92 -0.59
N GLY A 104 -5.17 5.98 -1.37
CA GLY A 104 -3.82 5.71 -0.89
C GLY A 104 -3.36 6.70 0.18
N SER A 105 -3.64 7.99 0.01
CA SER A 105 -3.29 9.01 1.01
C SER A 105 -4.04 8.83 2.33
N GLU A 106 -5.32 8.44 2.27
CA GLU A 106 -6.11 8.15 3.47
C GLU A 106 -5.63 6.89 4.19
N LEU A 107 -5.31 5.83 3.44
CA LEU A 107 -4.68 4.64 4.00
C LEU A 107 -3.36 4.98 4.68
N CYS A 108 -2.53 5.83 4.07
CA CYS A 108 -1.27 6.26 4.68
C CYS A 108 -1.50 6.97 6.03
N ARG A 109 -2.54 7.82 6.14
CA ARG A 109 -2.92 8.47 7.41
C ARG A 109 -3.35 7.46 8.48
N GLN A 110 -4.22 6.52 8.13
CA GLN A 110 -4.71 5.50 9.07
C GLN A 110 -3.59 4.56 9.51
N ILE A 111 -2.78 4.08 8.57
CA ILE A 111 -1.65 3.18 8.85
C ILE A 111 -0.62 3.90 9.71
N ALA A 112 -0.32 5.18 9.45
CA ALA A 112 0.57 5.92 10.32
C ALA A 112 0.07 5.90 11.77
N ALA A 113 -1.21 6.20 12.04
CA ALA A 113 -1.72 6.15 13.42
C ALA A 113 -1.52 4.79 14.13
N MET A 114 -1.37 3.69 13.39
CA MET A 114 -1.15 2.32 13.88
C MET A 114 0.30 1.99 14.26
N ARG A 115 1.25 2.92 14.05
CA ARG A 115 2.68 2.77 14.38
C ARG A 115 3.39 1.57 13.71
N PRO A 116 3.42 1.51 12.37
CA PRO A 116 4.29 0.58 11.66
C PRO A 116 5.77 0.87 11.98
N GLU A 117 6.65 -0.09 11.75
CA GLU A 117 8.10 0.13 11.83
C GLU A 117 8.55 1.15 10.76
N SER A 118 8.01 1.02 9.55
CA SER A 118 8.14 2.05 8.52
C SER A 118 6.97 2.06 7.56
N LEU A 119 6.74 3.23 6.96
CA LEU A 119 5.74 3.42 5.91
C LEU A 119 6.39 3.94 4.64
N VAL A 120 6.16 3.22 3.54
CA VAL A 120 6.65 3.54 2.20
C VAL A 120 5.49 3.96 1.32
N LEU A 121 5.48 5.23 0.90
CA LEU A 121 4.45 5.77 0.02
C LEU A 121 4.91 5.62 -1.43
N PHE A 122 4.15 4.91 -2.27
CA PHE A 122 4.48 4.69 -3.67
C PHE A 122 3.31 5.00 -4.60
N GLY A 123 3.54 5.73 -5.70
CA GLY A 123 2.50 5.98 -6.69
C GLY A 123 2.80 7.11 -7.68
N HIS A 124 1.75 7.53 -8.37
CA HIS A 124 1.77 8.72 -9.23
C HIS A 124 1.44 9.97 -8.40
N GLY A 125 1.83 11.14 -8.91
CA GLY A 125 1.54 12.42 -8.25
C GLY A 125 2.56 12.78 -7.17
N GLU A 126 3.75 13.22 -7.60
CA GLU A 126 4.85 13.63 -6.72
C GLU A 126 4.40 14.65 -5.68
N ASN A 127 3.69 15.71 -6.09
CA ASN A 127 3.18 16.72 -5.16
C ASN A 127 2.24 16.13 -4.11
N SER A 128 1.30 15.26 -4.52
CA SER A 128 0.33 14.65 -3.61
C SER A 128 1.03 13.72 -2.60
N ILE A 129 1.94 12.87 -3.08
CA ILE A 129 2.73 11.97 -2.22
C ILE A 129 3.61 12.79 -1.27
N HIS A 130 4.25 13.84 -1.77
CA HIS A 130 5.11 14.70 -0.97
C HIS A 130 4.32 15.45 0.11
N GLN A 131 3.15 15.97 -0.24
CA GLN A 131 2.27 16.65 0.71
C GLN A 131 1.80 15.69 1.81
N THR A 132 1.34 14.48 1.45
CA THR A 132 0.98 13.46 2.45
C THR A 132 2.19 13.06 3.30
N TYR A 133 3.36 12.87 2.70
CA TYR A 133 4.59 12.58 3.46
C TYR A 133 4.90 13.69 4.47
N GLN A 134 4.86 14.96 4.06
CA GLN A 134 5.08 16.10 4.95
C GLN A 134 4.07 16.14 6.10
N GLU A 135 2.78 16.00 5.78
CA GLU A 135 1.69 15.92 6.76
C GLU A 135 1.98 14.83 7.80
N LEU A 136 2.29 13.61 7.35
CA LEU A 136 2.55 12.48 8.25
C LEU A 136 3.81 12.69 9.08
N THR A 137 4.89 13.26 8.52
CA THR A 137 6.14 13.54 9.28
C THR A 137 5.95 14.54 10.41
N VAL A 138 4.96 15.42 10.33
CA VAL A 138 4.64 16.37 11.41
C VAL A 138 3.89 15.65 12.53
N SER A 139 2.93 14.79 12.19
CA SER A 139 2.09 14.09 13.18
C SER A 139 2.75 12.84 13.77
N HIS A 140 3.73 12.25 13.08
CA HIS A 140 4.27 10.93 13.37
C HIS A 140 5.80 10.87 13.19
N PRO A 141 6.60 11.06 14.26
CA PRO A 141 8.05 11.18 14.16
C PRO A 141 8.78 9.82 14.20
N TRP A 142 8.47 8.91 13.27
CA TRP A 142 9.16 7.62 13.08
C TRP A 142 9.57 7.43 11.60
N PRO A 143 10.32 6.37 11.25
CA PRO A 143 10.87 6.19 9.91
C PRO A 143 9.78 6.15 8.83
N MET A 144 9.81 7.11 7.91
CA MET A 144 8.95 7.15 6.73
C MET A 144 9.79 7.41 5.49
N THR A 145 9.41 6.75 4.40
CA THR A 145 10.05 6.90 3.09
C THR A 145 8.98 7.17 2.05
N CYS A 146 9.21 8.11 1.14
CA CYS A 146 8.35 8.29 -0.03
C CYS A 146 9.12 7.98 -1.33
N ALA A 147 8.39 7.44 -2.31
CA ALA A 147 8.85 7.11 -3.64
C ALA A 147 7.73 7.38 -4.66
N TRP A 148 8.06 7.77 -5.90
CA TRP A 148 7.06 8.01 -6.94
C TRP A 148 7.52 7.53 -8.31
N ILE A 149 6.56 7.36 -9.21
CA ILE A 149 6.76 6.59 -10.45
C ILE A 149 7.62 7.29 -11.50
N ARG A 150 7.69 8.62 -11.50
CA ARG A 150 8.50 9.38 -12.48
C ARG A 150 9.97 9.55 -12.08
N SER A 151 10.32 9.39 -10.82
CA SER A 151 11.67 9.52 -10.31
C SER A 151 11.76 8.84 -8.94
N PHE A 152 12.55 7.78 -8.85
CA PHE A 152 12.81 7.15 -7.57
C PHE A 152 13.80 8.02 -6.79
N ARG A 153 13.31 8.87 -5.88
CA ARG A 153 14.13 9.62 -4.93
C ARG A 153 13.73 9.28 -3.52
N ARG A 154 14.69 8.74 -2.76
CA ARG A 154 14.50 8.47 -1.33
C ARG A 154 14.57 9.79 -0.58
N ILE A 155 13.45 10.22 -0.01
CA ILE A 155 13.42 11.29 0.98
C ILE A 155 13.24 10.62 2.34
N THR A 156 14.31 10.60 3.13
CA THR A 156 14.31 10.17 4.53
C THR A 156 14.90 11.30 5.35
N ARG A 157 14.18 11.78 6.37
CA ARG A 157 14.80 12.67 7.37
C ARG A 157 15.75 11.82 8.23
N ARG A 158 16.99 12.29 8.38
CA ARG A 158 17.93 11.79 9.41
C ARG A 158 17.54 12.37 10.76
#